data_AF-A0A0F8YT78-F1
#
_entry.id   AF-A0A0F8YT78-F1
#
_cell.length_a   1.000
_cell.length_b   1.000
_cell.length_c   1.000
_cell.angle_alpha   90.00
_cell.angle_beta   90.00
_cell.angle_gamma   90.00
#
_symmetry.space_group_name_H-M   'P 1'
#
loop_
_entity.id
_entity.type
_entity.pdbx_description
1 polymer ?
#
loop_
_entity_poly.entity_id
_entity_poly.type
_entity_poly.pdbx_seq_one_letter_code
_entity_poly.pdbx_strand_id
1 'polypeptide(L)'
;ACQEGDIWEVDTEPSIHDILPDIQDGLENVFPLVVSSGCLVSEDTDATDPFDVTLSAGAYYHDLHAVHTIAAFDTRTANTLIRCFIDGSGPETWDFTADGAQSEIDVANWNSGTSLIGTSVGKYYMGLFLVSEDNVFWISAQEQHNNVAAAIDGVLPSIPPGLALFPRSVAYIYKHGDTAFEPVTSDRWIDVRPLVTGSVAAGPITDHGNLVGLQDVVDHLYALLIDGSRALTGPWAANNDITGVTKLVVDNIQLDGNTINATFGNLTVKPTSGSSLFLGIANVIQILSDDVRIVPGANTDAKLLFIGTTNSGQLLYMEDEDEFRFASLVQATQLKSTVADGTAPLVIASTDVVPNLNADLAVFVISRR
;
A
#
# COMPACT_ATOMS: atom_id res chain seq x y z
N ALA A 1 -10.80 -84.99 -14.07
CA ALA A 1 -11.55 -84.87 -12.81
C ALA A 1 -10.57 -84.37 -11.77
N CYS A 2 -10.79 -83.17 -11.26
CA CYS A 2 -9.93 -82.52 -10.28
C CYS A 2 -10.06 -83.25 -8.92
N GLN A 3 -8.98 -83.33 -8.16
CA GLN A 3 -8.93 -84.04 -6.88
C GLN A 3 -9.04 -83.06 -5.70
N GLU A 4 -9.46 -83.57 -4.56
CA GLU A 4 -9.54 -82.83 -3.30
C GLU A 4 -8.13 -82.36 -2.89
N GLY A 5 -7.89 -81.05 -2.97
CA GLY A 5 -6.58 -80.43 -2.70
C GLY A 5 -5.99 -79.64 -3.87
N ASP A 6 -6.60 -79.68 -5.06
CA ASP A 6 -6.15 -78.87 -6.20
C ASP A 6 -6.39 -77.37 -5.92
N ILE A 7 -5.32 -76.58 -5.88
CA ILE A 7 -5.38 -75.11 -5.83
C ILE A 7 -5.69 -74.62 -7.24
N TRP A 8 -6.87 -74.02 -7.38
CA TRP A 8 -7.24 -73.28 -8.58
C TRP A 8 -6.55 -71.93 -8.54
N GLU A 9 -5.82 -71.57 -9.60
CA GLU A 9 -5.48 -70.19 -9.85
C GLU A 9 -6.79 -69.49 -10.20
N VAL A 10 -7.36 -68.81 -9.20
CA VAL A 10 -8.48 -67.91 -9.42
C VAL A 10 -7.86 -66.65 -10.00
N ASP A 11 -7.96 -66.49 -11.32
CA ASP A 11 -7.81 -65.18 -11.95
C ASP A 11 -8.91 -64.29 -11.40
N THR A 12 -8.57 -63.60 -10.32
CA THR A 12 -9.28 -62.40 -9.90
C THR A 12 -8.70 -61.30 -10.75
N GLU A 13 -9.23 -61.13 -11.97
CA GLU A 13 -9.17 -59.80 -12.56
C GLU A 13 -9.81 -58.87 -11.53
N PRO A 14 -9.03 -57.95 -10.94
CA PRO A 14 -9.53 -57.20 -9.81
C PRO A 14 -10.68 -56.33 -10.34
N SER A 15 -11.81 -56.34 -9.63
CA SER A 15 -12.96 -55.45 -9.84
C SER A 15 -12.59 -53.96 -9.99
N ILE A 16 -11.34 -53.61 -9.69
CA ILE A 16 -10.67 -52.38 -10.10
C ILE A 16 -10.83 -52.05 -11.58
N HIS A 17 -10.81 -53.02 -12.52
CA HIS A 17 -10.94 -52.68 -13.94
C HIS A 17 -12.33 -52.16 -14.30
N ASP A 18 -13.38 -52.66 -13.64
CA ASP A 18 -14.77 -52.19 -13.83
C ASP A 18 -15.06 -50.91 -13.01
N ILE A 19 -14.41 -50.73 -11.86
CA ILE A 19 -14.61 -49.57 -10.97
C ILE A 19 -13.83 -48.33 -11.44
N LEU A 20 -12.67 -48.51 -12.08
CA LEU A 20 -11.85 -47.39 -12.55
C LEU A 20 -12.57 -46.50 -13.57
N PRO A 21 -13.24 -47.04 -14.62
CA PRO A 21 -14.05 -46.25 -15.55
C PRO A 21 -15.20 -45.53 -14.82
N ASP A 22 -15.93 -46.20 -13.94
CA ASP A 22 -17.04 -45.58 -13.18
C ASP A 22 -16.58 -44.42 -12.29
N ILE A 23 -15.39 -44.52 -11.69
CA ILE A 23 -14.78 -43.44 -10.91
C ILE A 23 -14.29 -42.34 -11.85
N GLN A 24 -13.68 -42.66 -12.99
CA GLN A 24 -13.21 -41.68 -13.95
C GLN A 24 -14.37 -40.89 -14.57
N ASP A 25 -15.43 -41.55 -15.03
CA ASP A 25 -16.68 -40.95 -15.53
C ASP A 25 -17.40 -40.14 -14.44
N GLY A 26 -17.35 -40.61 -13.19
CA GLY A 26 -17.87 -39.89 -12.03
C GLY A 26 -17.07 -38.62 -11.72
N LEU A 27 -15.75 -38.66 -11.91
CA LEU A 27 -14.85 -37.53 -11.70
C LEU A 27 -14.86 -36.53 -12.87
N GLU A 28 -15.20 -36.96 -14.08
CA GLU A 28 -15.41 -36.11 -15.26
C GLU A 28 -16.50 -35.05 -15.02
N ASN A 29 -17.56 -35.44 -14.30
CA ASN A 29 -18.62 -34.51 -13.92
C ASN A 29 -18.23 -33.56 -12.76
N VAL A 30 -17.13 -33.85 -12.06
CA VAL A 30 -16.70 -33.12 -10.85
C VAL A 30 -15.52 -32.19 -11.15
N PHE A 31 -14.60 -32.59 -12.03
CA PHE A 31 -13.42 -31.83 -12.38
C PHE A 31 -13.60 -31.15 -13.73
N PRO A 32 -13.59 -29.80 -13.77
CA PRO A 32 -13.81 -29.10 -15.03
C PRO A 32 -12.65 -29.35 -16.00
N LEU A 33 -12.97 -29.29 -17.29
CA LEU A 33 -11.99 -29.13 -18.34
C LEU A 33 -11.23 -27.82 -18.15
N VAL A 34 -9.89 -27.88 -18.21
CA VAL A 34 -9.06 -26.70 -17.97
C VAL A 34 -7.90 -26.59 -18.94
N VAL A 35 -7.70 -25.41 -19.52
CA VAL A 35 -6.51 -25.09 -20.33
C VAL A 35 -5.38 -24.62 -19.41
N SER A 36 -4.21 -25.27 -19.52
CA SER A 36 -3.03 -24.97 -18.71
C SER A 36 -2.05 -24.01 -19.37
N SER A 37 -1.96 -24.06 -20.70
CA SER A 37 -1.11 -23.18 -21.51
C SER A 37 -1.56 -23.23 -22.97
N GLY A 38 -1.30 -22.16 -23.73
CA GLY A 38 -1.55 -22.15 -25.18
C GLY A 38 -3.01 -22.45 -25.56
N CYS A 39 -3.24 -23.26 -26.59
CA CYS A 39 -4.58 -23.57 -27.12
C CYS A 39 -5.37 -22.32 -27.52
N LEU A 40 -4.68 -21.26 -27.95
CA LEU A 40 -5.25 -20.00 -28.39
C LEU A 40 -5.38 -20.00 -29.91
N VAL A 41 -6.59 -19.80 -30.41
CA VAL A 41 -6.89 -19.51 -31.81
C VAL A 41 -6.69 -18.02 -32.04
N SER A 42 -6.03 -17.65 -33.14
CA SER A 42 -5.83 -16.27 -33.60
C SER A 42 -5.99 -16.18 -35.11
N GLU A 43 -6.08 -14.96 -35.65
CA GLU A 43 -6.00 -14.75 -37.10
C GLU A 43 -4.74 -15.40 -37.67
N ASP A 44 -4.83 -15.89 -38.90
CA ASP A 44 -3.61 -16.04 -39.68
C ASP A 44 -3.12 -14.64 -40.10
N THR A 45 -1.83 -14.44 -39.98
CA THR A 45 -1.16 -13.19 -40.35
C THR A 45 -0.66 -13.20 -41.80
N ASP A 46 -0.83 -14.33 -42.49
CA ASP A 46 -0.56 -14.41 -43.91
C ASP A 46 -1.60 -13.58 -44.72
N ALA A 47 -1.22 -13.14 -45.92
CA ALA A 47 -2.06 -12.25 -46.74
C ALA A 47 -3.02 -13.01 -47.67
N THR A 48 -3.16 -14.31 -47.48
CA THR A 48 -3.80 -15.25 -48.41
C THR A 48 -4.88 -16.04 -47.69
N ASP A 49 -6.13 -15.76 -48.01
CA ASP A 49 -7.34 -16.36 -47.41
C ASP A 49 -7.70 -15.73 -46.06
N PRO A 50 -8.29 -14.52 -46.06
CA PRO A 50 -8.31 -13.61 -44.91
C PRO A 50 -9.18 -14.03 -43.71
N PHE A 51 -9.75 -15.24 -43.75
CA PHE A 51 -10.63 -15.81 -42.72
C PHE A 51 -10.20 -17.20 -42.26
N ASP A 52 -8.95 -17.60 -42.49
CA ASP A 52 -8.36 -18.74 -41.81
C ASP A 52 -7.80 -18.34 -40.43
N VAL A 53 -7.46 -19.36 -39.64
CA VAL A 53 -6.98 -19.19 -38.28
C VAL A 53 -5.81 -20.09 -37.97
N THR A 54 -4.99 -19.64 -37.03
CA THR A 54 -3.85 -20.39 -36.49
C THR A 54 -4.13 -20.80 -35.05
N LEU A 55 -3.67 -21.98 -34.66
CA LEU A 55 -3.75 -22.48 -33.28
C LEU A 55 -2.36 -22.51 -32.66
N SER A 56 -2.20 -21.86 -31.50
CA SER A 56 -0.96 -21.92 -30.72
C SER A 56 -0.79 -23.30 -30.05
N ALA A 57 0.44 -23.81 -30.01
CA ALA A 57 0.77 -25.00 -29.22
C ALA A 57 0.40 -24.81 -27.75
N GLY A 58 -0.10 -25.85 -27.10
CA GLY A 58 -0.59 -25.76 -25.73
C GLY A 58 -0.93 -27.10 -25.11
N ALA A 59 -1.50 -27.05 -23.91
CA ALA A 59 -1.99 -28.23 -23.24
C ALA A 59 -3.25 -27.92 -22.43
N TYR A 60 -4.20 -28.85 -22.46
CA TYR A 60 -5.38 -28.83 -21.62
C TYR A 60 -5.49 -30.14 -20.84
N TYR A 61 -6.23 -30.07 -19.75
CA TYR A 61 -6.52 -31.19 -18.88
C TYR A 61 -7.99 -31.55 -19.01
N HIS A 62 -8.25 -32.82 -19.28
CA HIS A 62 -9.51 -33.46 -18.94
C HIS A 62 -9.44 -33.97 -17.51
N ASP A 63 -10.49 -33.67 -16.77
CA ASP A 63 -10.75 -34.17 -15.41
C ASP A 63 -9.58 -33.94 -14.44
N LEU A 64 -8.84 -32.85 -14.68
CA LEU A 64 -7.63 -32.45 -13.96
C LEU A 64 -6.51 -33.52 -13.89
N HIS A 65 -6.57 -34.58 -14.71
CA HIS A 65 -5.59 -35.66 -14.68
C HIS A 65 -5.11 -36.12 -16.07
N ALA A 66 -5.95 -36.08 -17.10
CA ALA A 66 -5.60 -36.49 -18.45
C ALA A 66 -5.08 -35.27 -19.23
N VAL A 67 -3.79 -35.26 -19.53
CA VAL A 67 -3.15 -34.14 -20.21
C VAL A 67 -3.18 -34.38 -21.71
N HIS A 68 -3.77 -33.45 -22.44
CA HIS A 68 -3.78 -33.42 -23.89
C HIS A 68 -2.87 -32.30 -24.36
N THR A 69 -1.90 -32.63 -25.20
CA THR A 69 -0.94 -31.66 -25.76
C THR A 69 -1.30 -31.42 -27.21
N ILE A 70 -1.47 -30.15 -27.57
CA ILE A 70 -1.79 -29.71 -28.92
C ILE A 70 -0.53 -29.06 -29.53
N ALA A 71 -0.15 -29.51 -30.73
CA ALA A 71 0.90 -28.85 -31.50
C ALA A 71 0.35 -27.60 -32.19
N ALA A 72 1.20 -26.60 -32.45
CA ALA A 72 0.77 -25.46 -33.24
C ALA A 72 0.50 -25.90 -34.68
N PHE A 73 -0.63 -25.47 -35.25
CA PHE A 73 -0.94 -25.69 -36.66
C PHE A 73 -1.82 -24.58 -37.20
N ASP A 74 -1.82 -24.47 -38.52
CA ASP A 74 -2.70 -23.60 -39.29
C ASP A 74 -3.83 -24.46 -39.89
N THR A 75 -5.06 -23.94 -39.77
CA THR A 75 -6.26 -24.61 -40.26
C THR A 75 -6.28 -24.84 -41.76
N ARG A 76 -5.61 -23.98 -42.52
CA ARG A 76 -5.51 -24.10 -43.97
C ARG A 76 -4.58 -25.23 -44.40
N THR A 77 -3.37 -25.26 -43.86
CA THR A 77 -2.37 -26.25 -44.26
C THR A 77 -2.76 -27.69 -43.89
N ALA A 78 -3.62 -27.83 -42.87
CA ALA A 78 -3.99 -29.13 -42.33
C ALA A 78 -5.43 -29.58 -42.66
N ASN A 79 -6.28 -28.75 -43.28
CA ASN A 79 -7.73 -29.00 -43.46
C ASN A 79 -8.43 -29.37 -42.13
N THR A 80 -8.09 -28.64 -41.07
CA THR A 80 -8.49 -28.97 -39.69
C THR A 80 -9.60 -28.08 -39.14
N LEU A 81 -10.13 -27.18 -39.97
CA LEU A 81 -11.28 -26.36 -39.61
C LEU A 81 -12.59 -27.14 -39.84
N ILE A 82 -13.38 -27.31 -38.79
CA ILE A 82 -14.70 -27.93 -38.84
C ILE A 82 -15.74 -26.88 -38.52
N ARG A 83 -16.70 -26.70 -39.42
CA ARG A 83 -17.83 -25.79 -39.19
C ARG A 83 -18.95 -26.53 -38.45
N CYS A 84 -19.49 -25.88 -37.42
CA CYS A 84 -20.59 -26.40 -36.63
C CYS A 84 -21.78 -25.43 -36.69
N PHE A 85 -22.94 -25.92 -37.15
CA PHE A 85 -24.20 -25.17 -37.19
C PHE A 85 -25.41 -26.09 -37.09
N ILE A 86 -26.59 -25.53 -36.85
CA ILE A 86 -27.86 -26.26 -36.85
C ILE A 86 -28.40 -26.23 -38.28
N ASP A 87 -28.59 -27.41 -38.88
CA ASP A 87 -28.93 -27.56 -40.30
C ASP A 87 -30.42 -27.43 -40.60
N GLY A 88 -31.27 -27.49 -39.57
CA GLY A 88 -32.73 -27.40 -39.71
C GLY A 88 -33.42 -28.69 -40.12
N SER A 89 -32.69 -29.80 -40.20
CA SER A 89 -33.27 -31.12 -40.45
C SER A 89 -34.07 -31.65 -39.24
N GLY A 90 -33.88 -31.05 -38.06
CA GLY A 90 -34.65 -31.28 -36.85
C GLY A 90 -34.27 -30.30 -35.72
N PRO A 91 -35.01 -30.32 -34.59
CA PRO A 91 -34.62 -29.58 -33.38
C PRO A 91 -33.22 -30.02 -32.94
N GLU A 92 -32.31 -29.07 -32.73
CA GLU A 92 -30.94 -29.32 -32.23
C GLU A 92 -30.13 -30.32 -33.07
N THR A 93 -30.47 -30.49 -34.36
CA THR A 93 -29.66 -31.32 -35.26
C THR A 93 -28.48 -30.52 -35.76
N TRP A 94 -27.28 -30.95 -35.35
CA TRP A 94 -26.02 -30.29 -35.67
C TRP A 94 -25.39 -30.92 -36.90
N ASP A 95 -25.00 -30.08 -37.85
CA ASP A 95 -24.13 -30.44 -38.95
C ASP A 95 -22.68 -30.07 -38.59
N PHE A 96 -21.84 -31.08 -38.70
CA PHE A 96 -20.39 -30.99 -38.57
C PHE A 96 -19.82 -31.15 -39.96
N THR A 97 -19.90 -30.08 -40.74
CA THR A 97 -19.37 -30.11 -42.09
C THR A 97 -17.84 -29.99 -41.97
N ALA A 98 -17.17 -31.13 -41.85
CA ALA A 98 -15.77 -31.30 -42.19
C ALA A 98 -15.68 -31.26 -43.72
N ASP A 99 -16.03 -30.12 -44.30
CA ASP A 99 -16.03 -30.00 -45.74
C ASP A 99 -14.57 -29.86 -46.15
N GLY A 100 -14.03 -30.85 -46.85
CA GLY A 100 -12.66 -30.85 -47.41
C GLY A 100 -12.43 -29.77 -48.49
N ALA A 101 -13.05 -28.61 -48.34
CA ALA A 101 -13.06 -27.46 -49.24
C ALA A 101 -13.23 -26.10 -48.53
N GLN A 102 -13.41 -26.04 -47.20
CA GLN A 102 -13.51 -24.75 -46.48
C GLN A 102 -12.27 -24.57 -45.59
N SER A 103 -11.25 -23.90 -46.11
CA SER A 103 -10.10 -23.42 -45.31
C SER A 103 -10.42 -22.13 -44.56
N GLU A 104 -11.63 -21.58 -44.72
CA GLU A 104 -12.02 -20.26 -44.22
C GLU A 104 -13.32 -20.28 -43.39
N ILE A 105 -13.40 -19.30 -42.50
CA ILE A 105 -14.57 -19.01 -41.69
C ILE A 105 -15.61 -18.26 -42.53
N ASP A 106 -16.86 -18.74 -42.48
CA ASP A 106 -17.97 -18.05 -43.13
C ASP A 106 -18.53 -16.97 -42.21
N VAL A 107 -18.20 -15.72 -42.56
CA VAL A 107 -18.74 -14.51 -41.93
C VAL A 107 -19.96 -13.95 -42.66
N ALA A 108 -20.38 -14.58 -43.77
CA ALA A 108 -21.55 -14.15 -44.54
C ALA A 108 -22.85 -14.71 -43.95
N ASN A 109 -22.80 -15.83 -43.23
CA ASN A 109 -23.96 -16.48 -42.62
C ASN A 109 -23.82 -16.61 -41.10
N TRP A 110 -24.96 -16.70 -40.42
CA TRP A 110 -25.06 -17.04 -39.00
C TRP A 110 -26.19 -18.06 -38.78
N ASN A 111 -26.17 -18.75 -37.65
CA ASN A 111 -27.11 -19.80 -37.32
C ASN A 111 -28.34 -19.22 -36.59
N SER A 112 -29.52 -19.26 -37.20
CA SER A 112 -30.75 -18.73 -36.58
C SER A 112 -31.37 -19.64 -35.50
N GLY A 113 -30.68 -20.73 -35.14
CA GLY A 113 -31.20 -21.81 -34.29
C GLY A 113 -31.93 -22.91 -35.07
N THR A 114 -32.16 -22.69 -36.37
CA THR A 114 -32.85 -23.65 -37.26
C THR A 114 -32.19 -23.79 -38.62
N SER A 115 -31.27 -22.93 -39.01
CA SER A 115 -30.56 -23.00 -40.30
C SER A 115 -29.50 -21.91 -40.35
N LEU A 116 -28.55 -22.03 -41.27
CA LEU A 116 -27.72 -20.89 -41.67
C LEU A 116 -28.54 -19.88 -42.49
N ILE A 117 -28.48 -18.62 -42.09
CA ILE A 117 -29.09 -17.51 -42.81
C ILE A 117 -28.08 -16.36 -42.98
N GLY A 118 -28.30 -15.53 -44.00
CA GLY A 118 -27.41 -14.40 -44.28
C GLY A 118 -27.35 -13.38 -43.14
N THR A 119 -26.16 -12.83 -42.93
CA THR A 119 -25.94 -11.71 -42.02
C THR A 119 -26.58 -10.43 -42.55
N SER A 120 -26.94 -9.53 -41.63
CA SER A 120 -27.60 -8.26 -41.94
C SER A 120 -26.64 -7.07 -41.84
N VAL A 121 -26.79 -6.11 -42.76
CA VAL A 121 -25.95 -4.89 -42.80
C VAL A 121 -25.94 -4.18 -41.45
N GLY A 122 -24.73 -3.88 -40.96
CA GLY A 122 -24.52 -3.16 -39.70
C GLY A 122 -24.75 -3.99 -38.44
N LYS A 123 -24.93 -5.31 -38.56
CA LYS A 123 -25.00 -6.23 -37.42
C LYS A 123 -23.66 -6.92 -37.16
N TYR A 124 -23.53 -7.36 -35.92
CA TYR A 124 -22.37 -8.09 -35.39
C TYR A 124 -22.83 -9.45 -34.88
N TYR A 125 -21.94 -10.43 -34.99
CA TYR A 125 -22.22 -11.85 -34.76
C TYR A 125 -21.03 -12.46 -34.02
N MET A 126 -21.30 -13.18 -32.92
CA MET A 126 -20.26 -13.81 -32.12
C MET A 126 -20.27 -15.31 -32.38
N GLY A 127 -19.22 -15.82 -33.02
CA GLY A 127 -18.98 -17.26 -33.10
C GLY A 127 -17.94 -17.71 -32.08
N LEU A 128 -17.82 -19.02 -31.90
CA LEU A 128 -17.03 -19.62 -30.83
C LEU A 128 -16.10 -20.70 -31.40
N PHE A 129 -14.83 -20.64 -31.03
CA PHE A 129 -13.84 -21.65 -31.37
C PHE A 129 -13.64 -22.65 -30.23
N LEU A 130 -13.70 -23.94 -30.55
CA LEU A 130 -13.22 -25.03 -29.69
C LEU A 130 -12.05 -25.70 -30.39
N VAL A 131 -11.17 -26.34 -29.62
CA VAL A 131 -9.97 -26.97 -30.18
C VAL A 131 -9.82 -28.40 -29.68
N SER A 132 -9.34 -29.26 -30.54
CA SER A 132 -8.81 -30.58 -30.20
C SER A 132 -7.36 -30.69 -30.66
N GLU A 133 -6.74 -31.85 -30.48
CA GLU A 133 -5.37 -32.14 -30.89
C GLU A 133 -5.17 -31.96 -32.39
N ASP A 134 -6.20 -32.25 -33.17
CA ASP A 134 -6.14 -32.28 -34.63
C ASP A 134 -7.08 -31.28 -35.30
N ASN A 135 -8.04 -30.67 -34.61
CA ASN A 135 -9.07 -29.83 -35.25
C ASN A 135 -9.37 -28.53 -34.50
N VAL A 136 -9.79 -27.53 -35.25
CA VAL A 136 -10.44 -26.31 -34.75
C VAL A 136 -11.90 -26.36 -35.16
N PHE A 137 -12.81 -26.30 -34.18
CA PHE A 137 -14.23 -26.27 -34.41
C PHE A 137 -14.74 -24.84 -34.34
N TRP A 138 -15.34 -24.35 -35.43
CA TRP A 138 -16.01 -23.06 -35.47
C TRP A 138 -17.52 -23.24 -35.31
N ILE A 139 -18.04 -22.84 -34.15
CA ILE A 139 -19.48 -22.79 -33.90
C ILE A 139 -20.00 -21.45 -34.42
N SER A 140 -20.89 -21.55 -35.40
CA SER A 140 -21.54 -20.39 -36.02
C SER A 140 -22.33 -19.58 -34.98
N ALA A 141 -22.29 -18.26 -35.11
CA ALA A 141 -23.01 -17.35 -34.23
C ALA A 141 -24.52 -17.66 -34.17
N GLN A 142 -25.12 -17.51 -32.99
CA GLN A 142 -26.53 -17.85 -32.74
C GLN A 142 -27.41 -16.64 -32.41
N GLU A 143 -26.82 -15.45 -32.36
CA GLU A 143 -27.52 -14.20 -32.08
C GLU A 143 -26.97 -13.07 -32.97
N GLN A 144 -27.79 -12.04 -33.16
CA GLN A 144 -27.43 -10.82 -33.88
C GLN A 144 -27.36 -9.64 -32.91
N HIS A 145 -26.33 -8.80 -33.06
CA HIS A 145 -26.08 -7.67 -32.18
C HIS A 145 -25.98 -6.35 -32.95
N ASN A 146 -26.35 -5.24 -32.30
CA ASN A 146 -26.37 -3.92 -32.92
C ASN A 146 -25.00 -3.22 -32.94
N ASN A 147 -24.09 -3.63 -32.07
CA ASN A 147 -22.74 -3.09 -31.93
C ASN A 147 -21.84 -4.14 -31.25
N VAL A 148 -20.52 -3.91 -31.25
CA VAL A 148 -19.52 -4.83 -30.68
C VAL A 148 -19.75 -5.03 -29.18
N ALA A 149 -20.00 -3.96 -28.41
CA ALA A 149 -20.25 -4.08 -26.96
C ALA A 149 -21.43 -5.00 -26.63
N ALA A 150 -22.53 -4.89 -27.40
CA ALA A 150 -23.68 -5.76 -27.24
C ALA A 150 -23.41 -7.22 -27.65
N ALA A 151 -22.41 -7.47 -28.51
CA ALA A 151 -21.96 -8.83 -28.84
C ALA A 151 -21.04 -9.39 -27.74
N ILE A 152 -20.16 -8.56 -27.15
CA ILE A 152 -19.32 -8.92 -26.00
C ILE A 152 -20.18 -9.33 -24.80
N ASP A 153 -21.25 -8.56 -24.52
CA ASP A 153 -22.21 -8.86 -23.44
C ASP A 153 -23.22 -9.98 -23.83
N GLY A 154 -23.14 -10.48 -25.06
CA GLY A 154 -24.03 -11.51 -25.60
C GLY A 154 -23.77 -12.90 -25.01
N VAL A 155 -24.71 -13.81 -25.22
CA VAL A 155 -24.54 -15.21 -24.81
C VAL A 155 -23.65 -15.94 -25.83
N LEU A 156 -22.67 -16.70 -25.35
CA LEU A 156 -21.86 -17.55 -26.22
C LEU A 156 -22.74 -18.57 -26.98
N PRO A 157 -22.42 -18.88 -28.25
CA PRO A 157 -23.09 -19.96 -28.97
C PRO A 157 -23.15 -21.26 -28.15
N SER A 158 -24.31 -21.93 -28.20
CA SER A 158 -24.45 -23.24 -27.58
C SER A 158 -23.49 -24.25 -28.18
N ILE A 159 -22.88 -25.09 -27.33
CA ILE A 159 -21.91 -26.09 -27.77
C ILE A 159 -22.66 -27.35 -28.23
N PRO A 160 -22.36 -27.90 -29.42
CA PRO A 160 -22.96 -29.14 -29.88
C PRO A 160 -22.74 -30.29 -28.89
N PRO A 161 -23.71 -31.21 -28.73
CA PRO A 161 -23.48 -32.47 -28.05
C PRO A 161 -22.25 -33.19 -28.65
N GLY A 162 -21.39 -33.73 -27.79
CA GLY A 162 -20.11 -34.34 -28.20
C GLY A 162 -18.93 -33.38 -28.27
N LEU A 163 -19.16 -32.06 -28.33
CA LEU A 163 -18.09 -31.06 -28.23
C LEU A 163 -17.94 -30.42 -26.84
N ALA A 164 -18.84 -30.74 -25.90
CA ALA A 164 -18.84 -30.16 -24.55
C ALA A 164 -17.54 -30.42 -23.77
N LEU A 165 -16.83 -31.49 -24.13
CA LEU A 165 -15.55 -31.89 -23.55
C LEU A 165 -14.36 -31.35 -24.33
N PHE A 166 -14.49 -30.43 -25.28
CA PHE A 166 -13.31 -29.80 -25.88
C PHE A 166 -13.08 -28.40 -25.29
N PRO A 167 -11.82 -27.98 -25.08
CA PRO A 167 -11.54 -26.62 -24.64
C PRO A 167 -12.11 -25.60 -25.60
N ARG A 168 -12.89 -24.67 -25.04
CA ARG A 168 -13.12 -23.38 -25.67
C ARG A 168 -11.77 -22.68 -25.80
N SER A 169 -11.57 -21.99 -26.92
CA SER A 169 -10.40 -21.16 -27.16
C SER A 169 -10.80 -19.68 -27.10
N VAL A 170 -11.29 -19.15 -28.21
CA VAL A 170 -11.70 -17.74 -28.31
C VAL A 170 -13.11 -17.64 -28.88
N ALA A 171 -13.82 -16.58 -28.54
CA ALA A 171 -14.98 -16.13 -29.28
C ALA A 171 -14.55 -14.96 -30.17
N TYR A 172 -15.04 -14.94 -31.41
CA TYR A 172 -14.76 -13.86 -32.35
C TYR A 172 -16.02 -13.15 -32.81
N ILE A 173 -15.99 -11.83 -32.81
CA ILE A 173 -17.09 -10.97 -33.26
C ILE A 173 -16.84 -10.49 -34.69
N TYR A 174 -17.52 -11.09 -35.66
CA TYR A 174 -17.50 -10.61 -37.05
C TYR A 174 -18.69 -9.69 -37.33
N LYS A 175 -18.52 -8.80 -38.31
CA LYS A 175 -19.55 -7.89 -38.80
C LYS A 175 -19.93 -8.28 -40.22
N HIS A 176 -21.18 -8.05 -40.58
CA HIS A 176 -21.61 -8.19 -41.98
C HIS A 176 -20.69 -7.39 -42.92
N GLY A 177 -20.16 -8.08 -43.92
CA GLY A 177 -19.30 -7.49 -44.95
C GLY A 177 -17.84 -7.29 -44.54
N ASP A 178 -17.42 -7.84 -43.39
CA ASP A 178 -16.00 -7.98 -43.10
C ASP A 178 -15.31 -8.76 -44.23
N THR A 179 -14.07 -8.40 -44.52
CA THR A 179 -13.26 -9.02 -45.60
C THR A 179 -12.01 -9.70 -45.06
N ALA A 180 -11.74 -9.56 -43.76
CA ALA A 180 -10.68 -10.22 -43.04
C ALA A 180 -10.97 -10.21 -41.54
N PHE A 181 -10.26 -11.06 -40.79
CA PHE A 181 -10.13 -10.87 -39.35
C PHE A 181 -9.44 -9.54 -39.01
N GLU A 182 -9.90 -8.90 -37.93
CA GLU A 182 -9.11 -7.84 -37.31
C GLU A 182 -7.92 -8.47 -36.56
N PRO A 183 -6.81 -7.74 -36.35
CA PRO A 183 -5.68 -8.25 -35.58
C PRO A 183 -6.09 -8.75 -34.19
N VAL A 184 -5.40 -9.74 -33.61
CA VAL A 184 -5.69 -10.34 -32.29
C VAL A 184 -5.75 -9.32 -31.15
N THR A 185 -5.14 -8.15 -31.37
CA THR A 185 -5.15 -7.01 -30.44
C THR A 185 -6.46 -6.22 -30.44
N SER A 186 -7.43 -6.55 -31.32
CA SER A 186 -8.73 -5.88 -31.38
C SER A 186 -9.70 -6.46 -30.34
N ASP A 187 -10.65 -5.63 -29.90
CA ASP A 187 -11.68 -5.99 -28.93
C ASP A 187 -12.67 -7.06 -29.44
N ARG A 188 -12.52 -7.53 -30.68
CA ARG A 188 -13.38 -8.57 -31.28
C ARG A 188 -12.93 -9.99 -30.96
N TRP A 189 -11.69 -10.16 -30.48
CA TRP A 189 -11.16 -11.43 -30.00
C TRP A 189 -11.33 -11.53 -28.48
N ILE A 190 -12.16 -12.48 -28.03
CA ILE A 190 -12.48 -12.67 -26.62
C ILE A 190 -11.92 -14.01 -26.18
N ASP A 191 -10.94 -14.01 -25.29
CA ASP A 191 -10.44 -15.23 -24.67
C ASP A 191 -11.50 -15.81 -23.73
N VAL A 192 -11.98 -17.01 -24.07
CA VAL A 192 -13.02 -17.73 -23.33
C VAL A 192 -12.53 -19.10 -22.86
N ARG A 193 -11.21 -19.31 -22.87
CA ARG A 193 -10.60 -20.54 -22.36
C ARG A 193 -10.98 -20.76 -20.91
N PRO A 194 -11.36 -21.98 -20.52
CA PRO A 194 -11.49 -22.34 -19.11
C PRO A 194 -10.08 -22.45 -18.52
N LEU A 195 -9.48 -21.33 -18.14
CA LEU A 195 -8.12 -21.31 -17.57
C LEU A 195 -8.14 -21.80 -16.11
N VAL A 196 -7.02 -22.34 -15.63
CA VAL A 196 -6.84 -22.62 -14.19
C VAL A 196 -7.02 -21.30 -13.43
N THR A 197 -8.09 -21.17 -12.64
CA THR A 197 -8.31 -20.05 -11.71
C THR A 197 -7.23 -20.12 -10.60
N GLY A 198 -6.01 -19.74 -10.94
CA GLY A 198 -4.84 -20.00 -10.09
C GLY A 198 -3.50 -19.53 -10.66
N SER A 199 -3.43 -19.15 -11.92
CA SER A 199 -2.35 -18.28 -12.40
C SER A 199 -2.93 -17.20 -13.31
N VAL A 200 -3.65 -16.25 -12.70
CA VAL A 200 -3.52 -14.88 -13.19
C VAL A 200 -2.02 -14.65 -13.19
N ALA A 201 -1.41 -14.55 -14.36
CA ALA A 201 -0.03 -14.09 -14.43
C ALA A 201 -0.01 -12.85 -13.54
N ALA A 202 0.85 -12.85 -12.52
CA ALA A 202 1.19 -11.61 -11.85
C ALA A 202 1.93 -10.76 -12.90
N GLY A 203 1.19 -10.26 -13.89
CA GLY A 203 1.45 -8.93 -14.40
C GLY A 203 1.61 -8.08 -13.15
N PRO A 204 2.67 -7.27 -13.08
CA PRO A 204 3.01 -6.57 -11.86
C PRO A 204 1.73 -5.88 -11.40
N ILE A 205 1.21 -6.27 -10.23
CA ILE A 205 0.06 -5.61 -9.61
C ILE A 205 0.58 -4.22 -9.28
N THR A 206 0.44 -3.31 -10.24
CA THR A 206 1.07 -1.99 -10.22
C THR A 206 0.07 -0.93 -9.82
N ASP A 207 -1.23 -1.24 -9.88
CA ASP A 207 -2.28 -0.43 -9.27
C ASP A 207 -3.45 -1.32 -8.83
N HIS A 208 -4.20 -0.86 -7.83
CA HIS A 208 -5.43 -1.50 -7.37
C HIS A 208 -6.66 -0.77 -7.95
N GLY A 209 -6.47 -0.02 -9.04
CA GLY A 209 -7.39 0.99 -9.54
C GLY A 209 -8.68 0.47 -10.15
N ASN A 210 -8.86 -0.86 -10.27
CA ASN A 210 -10.01 -1.44 -10.97
C ASN A 210 -11.04 -2.14 -10.08
N LEU A 211 -11.10 -1.80 -8.79
CA LEU A 211 -12.22 -2.22 -7.93
C LEU A 211 -13.44 -1.31 -8.15
N VAL A 212 -14.43 -1.83 -8.87
CA VAL A 212 -15.71 -1.16 -9.15
C VAL A 212 -16.35 -0.65 -7.85
N GLY A 213 -16.54 0.67 -7.75
CA GLY A 213 -17.19 1.32 -6.61
C GLY A 213 -16.27 2.24 -5.80
N LEU A 214 -14.96 2.22 -6.03
CA LEU A 214 -14.02 3.20 -5.52
C LEU A 214 -13.46 3.98 -6.71
N GLN A 215 -13.72 5.30 -6.74
CA GLN A 215 -13.16 6.15 -7.80
C GLN A 215 -11.64 6.05 -7.77
N ASP A 216 -11.04 5.88 -8.94
CA ASP A 216 -9.60 5.92 -9.19
C ASP A 216 -9.04 7.25 -8.66
N VAL A 217 -8.49 7.18 -7.46
CA VAL A 217 -7.62 8.22 -6.92
C VAL A 217 -6.21 7.65 -6.95
N VAL A 218 -5.62 7.57 -8.14
CA VAL A 218 -4.16 7.54 -8.42
C VAL A 218 -3.38 7.06 -7.18
N ASP A 219 -3.37 5.75 -6.98
CA ASP A 219 -3.20 5.09 -5.70
C ASP A 219 -1.75 4.69 -5.40
N HIS A 220 -0.94 5.40 -4.62
CA HIS A 220 -1.17 6.62 -3.85
C HIS A 220 0.20 7.30 -3.60
N LEU A 221 0.37 8.59 -3.97
CA LEU A 221 1.52 9.41 -3.52
C LEU A 221 1.47 9.72 -1.99
N TYR A 222 0.52 9.12 -1.26
CA TYR A 222 0.15 9.51 0.10
C TYR A 222 -0.16 8.35 1.06
N ALA A 223 0.04 7.08 0.70
CA ALA A 223 -0.14 6.00 1.67
C ALA A 223 0.96 6.06 2.75
N LEU A 224 0.54 6.32 3.99
CA LEU A 224 1.34 6.06 5.20
C LEU A 224 1.38 4.53 5.38
N LEU A 225 2.58 3.95 5.45
CA LEU A 225 2.80 2.55 5.83
C LEU A 225 2.26 2.31 7.25
N ILE A 226 1.87 1.07 7.56
CA ILE A 226 1.23 0.66 8.83
C ILE A 226 2.11 0.93 10.07
N ASP A 227 3.41 1.14 9.87
CA ASP A 227 4.37 1.55 10.90
C ASP A 227 4.45 3.07 11.10
N GLY A 228 3.66 3.85 10.35
CA GLY A 228 3.63 5.30 10.38
C GLY A 228 4.60 5.99 9.40
N SER A 229 5.35 5.25 8.58
CA SER A 229 6.33 5.84 7.66
C SER A 229 5.74 6.15 6.27
N ARG A 230 6.18 7.26 5.64
CA ARG A 230 5.89 7.54 4.22
C ARG A 230 7.01 6.92 3.38
N ALA A 231 6.68 6.31 2.23
CA ALA A 231 7.69 5.99 1.23
C ALA A 231 8.19 7.30 0.60
N LEU A 232 9.39 7.74 1.02
CA LEU A 232 9.97 9.00 0.58
C LEU A 232 10.75 8.79 -0.73
N THR A 233 10.37 9.49 -1.79
CA THR A 233 11.05 9.46 -3.09
C THR A 233 12.28 10.40 -3.15
N GLY A 234 12.71 10.90 -2.00
CA GLY A 234 13.92 11.68 -1.79
C GLY A 234 14.34 11.61 -0.31
N PRO A 235 15.47 12.21 0.09
CA PRO A 235 15.85 12.27 1.50
C PRO A 235 14.68 12.84 2.32
N TRP A 236 14.33 12.21 3.45
CA TRP A 236 13.36 12.77 4.39
C TRP A 236 13.91 14.08 4.94
N ALA A 237 13.66 15.18 4.24
CA ALA A 237 13.77 16.50 4.82
C ALA A 237 12.55 16.70 5.74
N ALA A 238 12.47 15.94 6.83
CA ALA A 238 11.87 16.44 8.05
C ALA A 238 12.78 17.60 8.44
N ASN A 239 12.55 18.78 7.85
CA ASN A 239 13.15 19.96 8.43
C ASN A 239 12.71 19.99 9.90
N ASN A 240 13.62 20.42 10.77
CA ASN A 240 13.55 20.31 12.22
C ASN A 240 12.35 21.02 12.90
N ASP A 241 11.40 21.56 12.14
CA ASP A 241 10.30 22.34 12.68
C ASP A 241 9.10 21.44 12.95
N ILE A 242 9.06 20.88 14.15
CA ILE A 242 7.84 20.31 14.71
C ILE A 242 6.88 21.48 15.04
N THR A 243 6.10 21.93 14.06
CA THR A 243 5.10 22.97 14.25
C THR A 243 3.78 22.39 14.79
N GLY A 244 3.12 23.09 15.72
CA GLY A 244 1.77 22.74 16.17
C GLY A 244 1.67 21.73 17.32
N VAL A 245 2.79 21.31 17.91
CA VAL A 245 2.78 20.47 19.12
C VAL A 245 2.57 21.34 20.36
N THR A 246 1.44 21.15 21.04
CA THR A 246 1.08 21.86 22.28
C THR A 246 1.90 21.43 23.49
N LYS A 247 2.47 20.22 23.47
CA LYS A 247 3.37 19.71 24.52
C LYS A 247 4.35 18.69 23.94
N LEU A 248 5.65 18.97 24.05
CA LEU A 248 6.71 18.00 23.77
C LEU A 248 7.29 17.51 25.11
N VAL A 249 7.08 16.22 25.43
CA VAL A 249 7.75 15.57 26.56
C VAL A 249 8.88 14.74 25.98
N VAL A 250 10.09 15.16 26.26
CA VAL A 250 11.33 14.51 25.82
C VAL A 250 12.16 14.29 27.09
N ASP A 251 12.76 13.11 27.20
CA ASP A 251 13.52 12.68 28.38
C ASP A 251 14.86 13.46 28.48
N ASN A 252 15.99 12.83 28.15
CA ASN A 252 17.32 13.44 28.21
C ASN A 252 17.60 14.35 27.00
N ILE A 253 16.90 15.48 26.91
CA ILE A 253 17.03 16.44 25.79
C ILE A 253 18.50 16.86 25.60
N GLN A 254 19.09 16.53 24.45
CA GLN A 254 20.37 17.04 23.98
C GLN A 254 20.13 17.95 22.78
N LEU A 255 20.38 19.27 22.95
CA LEU A 255 20.21 20.29 21.91
C LEU A 255 21.58 20.73 21.38
N ASP A 256 22.12 19.98 20.43
CA ASP A 256 23.48 20.25 19.93
C ASP A 256 23.47 21.19 18.72
N GLY A 257 23.19 22.46 19.00
CA GLY A 257 23.75 23.51 18.16
C GLY A 257 23.07 24.86 18.04
N ASN A 258 22.20 25.33 18.97
CA ASN A 258 22.00 26.77 19.31
C ASN A 258 20.74 27.07 20.14
N THR A 259 20.74 28.29 20.71
CA THR A 259 19.70 29.06 21.42
C THR A 259 18.36 28.38 21.75
N ILE A 260 18.07 28.25 23.05
CA ILE A 260 16.71 28.05 23.55
C ILE A 260 16.05 29.43 23.66
N ASN A 261 15.06 29.72 22.81
CA ASN A 261 14.34 30.99 22.81
C ASN A 261 12.83 30.79 22.83
N ALA A 262 12.10 31.73 23.44
CA ALA A 262 10.66 31.85 23.27
C ALA A 262 10.41 32.96 22.24
N THR A 263 9.74 32.63 21.12
CA THR A 263 9.35 33.63 20.11
C THR A 263 8.21 34.53 20.61
N PHE A 264 7.46 34.07 21.61
CA PHE A 264 6.46 34.83 22.34
C PHE A 264 6.37 34.34 23.79
N GLY A 265 6.14 35.25 24.74
CA GLY A 265 6.00 34.93 26.15
C GLY A 265 7.31 34.55 26.85
N ASN A 266 7.20 33.94 28.03
CA ASN A 266 8.34 33.62 28.88
C ASN A 266 8.89 32.22 28.56
N LEU A 267 10.22 32.09 28.48
CA LEU A 267 10.88 30.80 28.56
C LEU A 267 10.98 30.37 30.04
N THR A 268 10.21 29.37 30.45
CA THR A 268 10.27 28.83 31.82
C THR A 268 11.11 27.56 31.86
N VAL A 269 12.29 27.62 32.46
CA VAL A 269 13.15 26.45 32.73
C VAL A 269 13.03 26.08 34.20
N LYS A 270 12.11 25.17 34.51
CA LYS A 270 11.83 24.75 35.89
C LYS A 270 12.04 23.24 36.03
N PRO A 271 13.00 22.78 36.84
CA PRO A 271 13.12 21.37 37.18
C PRO A 271 11.89 20.88 37.97
N THR A 272 11.40 19.68 37.65
CA THR A 272 10.13 19.15 38.18
C THR A 272 10.19 18.81 39.68
N SER A 273 11.36 18.44 40.21
CA SER A 273 11.59 18.30 41.65
C SER A 273 13.08 18.29 41.99
N GLY A 274 13.48 18.95 43.09
CA GLY A 274 14.79 18.80 43.74
C GLY A 274 16.05 19.22 42.96
N SER A 275 15.96 19.51 41.67
CA SER A 275 17.12 19.75 40.79
C SER A 275 17.40 21.24 40.59
N SER A 276 18.67 21.56 40.32
CA SER A 276 19.14 22.91 39.99
C SER A 276 19.29 23.10 38.48
N LEU A 277 19.21 24.34 37.99
CA LEU A 277 19.69 24.68 36.65
C LEU A 277 21.22 24.72 36.67
N PHE A 278 21.86 23.70 36.11
CA PHE A 278 23.32 23.65 36.02
C PHE A 278 23.79 24.20 34.66
N LEU A 279 24.41 25.38 34.67
CA LEU A 279 24.95 26.04 33.47
C LEU A 279 26.42 25.64 33.19
N GLY A 280 26.77 24.36 33.37
CA GLY A 280 28.04 23.78 32.94
C GLY A 280 29.32 24.51 33.39
N ILE A 281 30.40 24.30 32.63
CA ILE A 281 31.68 25.03 32.77
C ILE A 281 31.65 26.39 32.05
N ALA A 282 30.54 27.11 32.13
CA ALA A 282 30.41 28.41 31.47
C ALA A 282 31.37 29.42 32.11
N ASN A 283 32.22 30.05 31.28
CA ASN A 283 33.15 31.10 31.74
C ASN A 283 32.42 32.39 32.16
N VAL A 284 31.21 32.63 31.63
CA VAL A 284 30.41 33.84 31.87
C VAL A 284 28.91 33.48 31.87
N ILE A 285 28.18 33.97 32.86
CA ILE A 285 26.72 34.09 32.82
C ILE A 285 26.42 35.58 32.61
N GLN A 286 25.83 35.94 31.48
CA GLN A 286 25.46 37.32 31.16
C GLN A 286 23.94 37.47 31.22
N ILE A 287 23.46 38.37 32.08
CA ILE A 287 22.05 38.74 32.17
C ILE A 287 21.94 40.21 31.78
N LEU A 288 21.31 40.47 30.64
CA LEU A 288 21.05 41.82 30.12
C LEU A 288 19.59 42.16 30.41
N SER A 289 19.31 42.58 31.64
CA SER A 289 17.97 42.96 32.09
C SER A 289 18.07 44.13 33.06
N ASP A 290 17.11 45.04 33.01
CA ASP A 290 16.97 46.11 33.99
C ASP A 290 16.62 45.54 35.37
N ASP A 291 15.85 44.43 35.39
CA ASP A 291 15.42 43.73 36.59
C ASP A 291 15.96 42.29 36.61
N VAL A 292 16.70 41.95 37.67
CA VAL A 292 17.10 40.56 38.00
C VAL A 292 16.51 40.21 39.34
N ARG A 293 15.51 39.31 39.33
CA ARG A 293 14.77 38.94 40.53
C ARG A 293 15.15 37.55 41.00
N ILE A 294 15.77 37.46 42.17
CA ILE A 294 15.99 36.22 42.90
C ILE A 294 14.94 36.19 44.01
N VAL A 295 13.91 35.36 43.87
CA VAL A 295 12.84 35.24 44.87
C VAL A 295 12.95 33.87 45.50
N PRO A 296 12.92 33.77 46.82
CA PRO A 296 12.79 32.48 47.46
C PRO A 296 11.38 31.92 47.26
N GLY A 297 11.26 30.59 47.32
CA GLY A 297 9.96 29.96 47.55
C GLY A 297 9.42 30.41 48.91
N ALA A 298 8.11 30.35 49.11
CA ALA A 298 7.36 30.94 50.23
C ALA A 298 7.82 30.49 51.64
N ASN A 299 9.00 30.96 52.11
CA ASN A 299 9.67 30.81 53.42
C ASN A 299 11.13 30.32 53.33
N THR A 300 11.97 30.84 52.42
CA THR A 300 13.42 30.53 52.39
C THR A 300 14.23 31.79 52.14
N ASP A 301 15.51 31.82 52.51
CA ASP A 301 16.41 32.93 52.17
C ASP A 301 16.81 32.89 50.69
N ALA A 302 17.06 34.06 50.10
CA ALA A 302 17.70 34.16 48.80
C ALA A 302 19.21 34.31 48.96
N LYS A 303 19.98 33.32 48.50
CA LYS A 303 21.45 33.34 48.54
C LYS A 303 22.04 33.39 47.13
N LEU A 304 22.88 34.40 46.89
CA LEU A 304 23.81 34.43 45.76
C LEU A 304 25.22 34.14 46.28
N LEU A 305 25.78 33.00 45.86
CA LEU A 305 27.10 32.55 46.27
C LEU A 305 28.07 32.60 45.09
N PHE A 306 29.11 33.40 45.22
CA PHE A 306 30.24 33.45 44.29
C PHE A 306 31.35 32.57 44.85
N ILE A 307 31.60 31.42 44.23
CA ILE A 307 32.69 30.51 44.63
C ILE A 307 33.81 30.66 43.60
N GLY A 308 34.89 31.34 43.99
CA GLY A 308 36.09 31.47 43.17
C GLY A 308 37.24 30.64 43.75
N THR A 309 38.19 30.26 42.90
CA THR A 309 39.44 29.60 43.33
C THR A 309 40.36 30.52 44.12
N THR A 310 40.24 31.84 43.92
CA THR A 310 41.06 32.86 44.57
C THR A 310 40.29 33.70 45.59
N ASN A 311 39.03 34.06 45.30
CA ASN A 311 38.16 34.79 46.21
C ASN A 311 36.74 34.25 46.11
N SER A 312 36.13 33.98 47.27
CA SER A 312 34.69 33.69 47.36
C SER A 312 33.97 34.89 47.95
N GLY A 313 32.71 35.09 47.57
CA GLY A 313 31.84 36.15 48.09
C GLY A 313 30.41 35.65 48.23
N GLN A 314 29.66 36.22 49.16
CA GLN A 314 28.26 35.87 49.38
C GLN A 314 27.44 37.13 49.59
N LEU A 315 26.30 37.18 48.91
CA LEU A 315 25.19 38.07 49.22
C LEU A 315 24.05 37.18 49.71
N LEU A 316 23.64 37.40 50.96
CA LEU A 316 22.46 36.79 51.56
C LEU A 316 21.42 37.87 51.82
N TYR A 317 20.22 37.68 51.27
CA TYR A 317 19.02 38.38 51.69
C TYR A 317 18.17 37.41 52.49
N MET A 318 17.93 37.78 53.74
CA MET A 318 17.11 37.01 54.67
C MET A 318 15.76 37.72 54.76
N GLU A 319 14.70 37.07 54.26
CA GLU A 319 13.39 37.71 54.06
C GLU A 319 12.67 37.96 55.40
N ASP A 320 13.01 37.23 56.45
CA ASP A 320 12.45 37.34 57.80
C ASP A 320 13.24 38.29 58.72
N GLU A 321 14.52 38.54 58.44
CA GLU A 321 15.37 39.44 59.22
C GLU A 321 15.52 40.85 58.62
N ASP A 322 15.02 41.10 57.41
CA ASP A 322 15.14 42.38 56.69
C ASP A 322 16.60 42.91 56.64
N GLU A 323 17.59 42.02 56.67
CA GLU A 323 19.02 42.36 56.74
C GLU A 323 19.82 41.86 55.53
N PHE A 324 20.76 42.69 55.06
CA PHE A 324 21.79 42.30 54.11
C PHE A 324 23.06 41.90 54.85
N ARG A 325 23.54 40.66 54.66
CA ARG A 325 24.78 40.17 55.30
C ARG A 325 25.91 40.01 54.29
N PHE A 326 27.08 40.58 54.63
CA PHE A 326 28.32 40.42 53.88
C PHE A 326 29.24 39.43 54.60
N ALA A 327 29.79 38.46 53.87
CA ALA A 327 30.72 37.47 54.45
C ALA A 327 32.16 38.01 54.66
N SER A 328 32.43 39.25 54.26
CA SER A 328 33.76 39.88 54.32
C SER A 328 33.66 41.35 54.70
N LEU A 329 34.80 41.98 54.97
CA LEU A 329 34.89 43.40 55.30
C LEU A 329 34.24 44.26 54.20
N VAL A 330 33.25 45.07 54.59
CA VAL A 330 32.68 46.10 53.72
C VAL A 330 33.67 47.27 53.66
N GLN A 331 34.26 47.50 52.49
CA GLN A 331 35.16 48.62 52.25
C GLN A 331 34.48 49.64 51.34
N ALA A 332 34.44 50.90 51.77
CA ALA A 332 33.97 52.02 50.96
C ALA A 332 34.73 53.29 51.34
N THR A 333 34.94 54.19 50.39
CA THR A 333 35.56 55.51 50.66
C THR A 333 34.65 56.39 51.54
N GLN A 334 33.34 56.20 51.47
CA GLN A 334 32.35 56.87 52.31
C GLN A 334 31.10 56.00 52.46
N LEU A 335 30.59 55.89 53.68
CA LEU A 335 29.23 55.42 53.97
C LEU A 335 28.36 56.64 54.23
N LYS A 336 27.32 56.85 53.42
CA LYS A 336 26.42 58.01 53.53
C LYS A 336 25.01 57.51 53.90
N SER A 337 24.49 57.98 55.03
CA SER A 337 23.07 57.82 55.36
C SER A 337 22.26 59.02 54.86
N THR A 338 21.06 58.77 54.35
CA THR A 338 20.09 59.80 53.94
C THR A 338 18.85 59.82 54.82
N VAL A 339 18.85 59.08 55.94
CA VAL A 339 17.75 59.06 56.91
C VAL A 339 17.67 60.44 57.58
N ALA A 340 16.47 61.04 57.62
CA ALA A 340 16.25 62.33 58.25
C ALA A 340 16.46 62.26 59.77
N ASP A 341 16.89 63.39 60.36
CA ASP A 341 17.29 63.49 61.76
C ASP A 341 16.23 62.94 62.73
N GLY A 342 16.62 61.93 63.53
CA GLY A 342 15.73 61.34 64.55
C GLY A 342 15.90 59.84 64.80
N THR A 343 16.62 59.11 63.94
CA THR A 343 16.99 57.72 64.16
C THR A 343 18.49 57.56 63.93
N ALA A 344 19.22 56.92 64.85
CA ALA A 344 20.67 56.79 64.75
C ALA A 344 21.03 56.08 63.41
N PRO A 345 21.70 56.76 62.46
CA PRO A 345 21.88 56.23 61.12
C PRO A 345 22.91 55.10 61.05
N LEU A 346 23.74 54.95 62.09
CA LEU A 346 24.74 53.90 62.26
C LEU A 346 24.76 53.53 63.75
N VAL A 347 24.54 52.26 64.09
CA VAL A 347 24.74 51.73 65.45
C VAL A 347 26.02 50.91 65.43
N ILE A 348 27.01 51.35 66.20
CA ILE A 348 28.30 50.66 66.32
C ILE A 348 28.35 50.00 67.70
N ALA A 349 28.19 48.68 67.74
CA ALA A 349 28.41 47.89 68.94
C ALA A 349 29.84 47.32 68.91
N SER A 350 30.76 47.98 69.60
CA SER A 350 32.14 47.53 69.78
C SER A 350 32.45 47.43 71.27
N THR A 351 33.08 46.34 71.69
CA THR A 351 33.64 46.20 73.05
C THR A 351 35.01 46.88 73.18
N ASP A 352 35.63 47.23 72.06
CA ASP A 352 36.92 47.92 72.00
C ASP A 352 36.74 49.41 71.69
N VAL A 353 37.64 50.24 72.24
CA VAL A 353 37.72 51.67 71.94
C VAL A 353 38.00 51.85 70.45
N VAL A 354 37.15 52.60 69.75
CA VAL A 354 37.35 52.99 68.35
C VAL A 354 37.94 54.41 68.32
N PRO A 355 39.28 54.58 68.23
CA PRO A 355 39.92 55.87 68.50
C PRO A 355 39.58 56.97 67.48
N ASN A 356 39.13 56.55 66.30
CA ASN A 356 38.80 57.41 65.17
C ASN A 356 37.29 57.71 65.05
N LEU A 357 36.47 57.23 65.99
CA LEU A 357 35.06 57.62 66.08
C LEU A 357 34.96 58.84 67.01
N ASN A 358 34.65 60.01 66.45
CA ASN A 358 34.37 61.19 67.26
C ASN A 358 32.97 61.05 67.90
N ALA A 359 32.88 60.34 69.02
CA ALA A 359 31.65 60.17 69.79
C ALA A 359 31.28 61.43 70.62
N ASP A 360 32.06 62.51 70.53
CA ASP A 360 31.91 63.70 71.36
C ASP A 360 30.92 64.73 70.76
N LEU A 361 29.63 64.40 70.84
CA LEU A 361 28.55 65.40 70.85
C LEU A 361 27.59 65.12 72.01
N ALA A 362 28.13 64.92 73.20
CA ALA A 362 27.37 65.09 74.44
C ALA A 362 27.56 66.54 74.92
N VAL A 363 26.87 67.48 74.28
CA VAL A 363 26.74 68.84 74.83
C VAL A 363 25.90 68.75 76.11
N PHE A 364 26.59 68.63 77.25
CA PHE A 364 26.00 68.81 78.58
C PHE A 364 25.89 70.32 78.85
N VAL A 365 24.80 70.96 78.42
CA VAL A 365 24.50 72.34 78.84
C VAL A 365 24.05 72.32 80.29
N ILE A 366 24.96 72.63 81.23
CA ILE A 366 24.55 73.14 82.54
C ILE A 366 24.22 74.63 82.34
N SER A 367 22.94 74.95 82.13
CA SER A 367 22.47 76.30 82.37
C SER A 367 22.27 76.48 83.87
N ARG A 368 23.25 77.08 84.56
CA ARG A 368 23.00 77.76 85.84
C ARG A 368 22.83 79.25 85.58
N ARG A 369 21.64 79.78 85.86
CA ARG A 369 21.48 80.88 86.82
C ARG A 369 20.21 80.66 87.61
#